data_AF-A0A939JMR4-F1
#
_entry.id   AF-A0A939JMR4-F1
#
_cell.length_a   1.000
_cell.length_b   1.000
_cell.length_c   1.000
_cell.angle_alpha   90.00
_cell.angle_beta   90.00
_cell.angle_gamma   90.00
#
_symmetry.space_group_name_H-M   'P 1'
#
loop_
_entity.id
_entity.type
_entity.pdbx_description
1 polymer ?
#
loop_
_entity_poly.entity_id
_entity_poly.type
_entity_poly.pdbx_seq_one_letter_code
_entity_poly.pdbx_strand_id
1 'polypeptide(L)' 'GRSDTTVEVRPRDAGKDQDVRVAEQTDVTFLSGLLTVRTPKQRALFGRTGSVDVTVALPAGSRAELTGA' A
#
# COMPACT_ATOMS: atom_id res chain seq x y z
N GLY A 1 16.21 15.91 10.89
CA GLY A 1 15.28 15.56 9.80
C GLY A 1 15.22 14.06 9.69
N ARG A 2 14.07 13.50 9.33
CA ARG A 2 13.93 12.06 9.12
C ARG A 2 14.77 11.64 7.90
N SER A 3 15.68 10.70 8.07
CA SER A 3 16.54 10.17 6.98
C SER A 3 16.00 8.87 6.39
N ASP A 4 14.99 8.29 7.02
CA ASP A 4 14.34 7.05 6.61
C ASP A 4 13.03 7.32 5.84
N THR A 5 12.78 6.48 4.85
CA THR A 5 11.48 6.35 4.18
C THR A 5 10.61 5.39 5.00
N THR A 6 9.35 5.75 5.22
CA THR A 6 8.37 4.85 5.85
C THR A 6 7.16 4.70 4.97
N VAL A 7 6.60 3.50 4.95
CA VAL A 7 5.32 3.24 4.30
C VAL A 7 4.41 2.51 5.28
N GLU A 8 3.21 3.07 5.41
CA GLU A 8 2.14 2.56 6.25
C GLU A 8 1.02 2.09 5.33
N VAL A 9 0.55 0.86 5.54
CA VAL A 9 -0.58 0.28 4.82
C VAL A 9 -1.68 0.02 5.83
N ARG A 10 -2.87 0.55 5.57
CA ARG A 10 -4.02 0.40 6.45
C ARG A 10 -5.23 -0.08 5.66
N PRO A 11 -6.14 -0.85 6.29
CA PRO A 11 -7.45 -1.06 5.70
C PRO A 11 -8.14 0.31 5.53
N ARG A 12 -8.77 0.52 4.37
CA ARG A 12 -9.57 1.74 4.16
C ARG A 12 -10.74 1.81 5.15
N ASP A 13 -11.39 0.69 5.40
CA ASP A 13 -12.40 0.51 6.43
C ASP A 13 -12.04 -0.66 7.35
N ALA A 14 -11.67 -0.38 8.60
CA ALA A 14 -11.33 -1.41 9.58
C ALA A 14 -12.54 -2.26 10.03
N GLY A 15 -13.78 -1.83 9.77
CA GLY A 15 -15.00 -2.60 9.99
C GLY A 15 -15.32 -3.57 8.85
N LYS A 16 -14.56 -3.53 7.75
CA LYS A 16 -14.76 -4.39 6.58
C LYS A 16 -13.65 -5.43 6.52
N ASP A 17 -13.97 -6.68 6.83
CA ASP A 17 -13.04 -7.82 6.81
C ASP A 17 -12.20 -7.91 5.54
N GLN A 18 -12.78 -7.55 4.40
CA GLN A 18 -12.07 -7.59 3.14
C GLN A 18 -10.95 -6.55 3.04
N ASP A 19 -11.17 -5.35 3.59
CA ASP A 19 -10.17 -4.29 3.60
C ASP A 19 -9.06 -4.66 4.58
N VAL A 20 -9.41 -5.22 5.74
CA VAL A 20 -8.45 -5.78 6.71
C VAL A 20 -7.59 -6.86 6.07
N ARG A 21 -8.20 -7.85 5.42
CA ARG A 21 -7.47 -8.94 4.74
C ARG A 21 -6.55 -8.42 3.64
N VAL A 22 -6.98 -7.45 2.83
CA VAL A 22 -6.12 -6.88 1.79
C VAL A 22 -4.96 -6.12 2.42
N ALA A 23 -5.18 -5.36 3.49
CA ALA A 23 -4.12 -4.65 4.21
C ALA A 23 -3.07 -5.62 4.76
N GLU A 24 -3.49 -6.67 5.46
CA GLU A 24 -2.61 -7.68 6.04
C GLU A 24 -1.81 -8.46 4.98
N GLN A 25 -2.36 -8.62 3.79
CA GLN A 25 -1.74 -9.35 2.68
C GLN A 25 -1.02 -8.45 1.67
N THR A 26 -0.98 -7.14 1.90
CA THR A 26 -0.28 -6.22 1.00
C THR A 26 1.22 -6.32 1.21
N ASP A 27 1.93 -6.65 0.13
CA ASP A 27 3.39 -6.69 0.13
C ASP A 27 3.96 -5.31 -0.18
N VAL A 28 4.96 -4.90 0.61
CA VAL A 28 5.71 -3.67 0.41
C VAL A 28 7.19 -4.02 0.26
N THR A 29 7.78 -3.66 -0.87
CA THR A 29 9.20 -3.89 -1.13
C THR A 29 9.89 -2.60 -1.56
N PHE A 30 11.12 -2.42 -1.09
CA PHE A 30 11.99 -1.33 -1.51
C PHE A 30 13.30 -1.89 -2.03
N LEU A 31 13.49 -1.83 -3.35
CA LEU A 31 14.66 -2.37 -4.03
C LEU A 31 15.21 -1.34 -5.02
N SER A 32 16.50 -1.03 -4.91
CA SER A 32 17.20 -0.15 -5.84
C SER A 32 16.53 1.23 -6.04
N GLY A 33 15.93 1.78 -4.98
CA GLY A 33 15.25 3.07 -5.03
C GLY A 33 13.79 3.02 -5.50
N LEU A 34 13.27 1.84 -5.88
CA LEU A 34 11.89 1.64 -6.29
C LEU A 34 11.06 1.07 -5.13
N LEU A 35 10.08 1.84 -4.68
CA LEU A 35 9.06 1.37 -3.75
C LEU A 35 7.93 0.69 -4.55
N THR A 36 7.70 -0.60 -4.29
CA THR A 36 6.59 -1.35 -4.87
C THR A 36 5.60 -1.72 -3.80
N VAL A 37 4.32 -1.40 -4.02
CA VAL A 37 3.21 -1.83 -3.17
C VAL A 37 2.31 -2.74 -3.99
N ARG A 38 2.11 -3.96 -3.51
CA ARG A 38 1.35 -4.99 -4.23
C ARG A 38 0.24 -5.52 -3.34
N THR A 39 -1.00 -5.22 -3.70
CA THR A 39 -2.18 -5.85 -3.12
C THR A 39 -2.37 -7.27 -3.68
N PRO A 40 -2.89 -8.23 -2.91
CA PRO A 40 -3.18 -9.57 -3.40
C PRO A 40 -4.18 -9.54 -4.56
N LYS A 41 -4.02 -10.45 -5.53
CA LYS A 41 -5.02 -10.61 -6.60
C LYS A 41 -6.31 -11.13 -6.00
N GLN A 42 -7.33 -10.29 -5.95
CA GLN A 42 -8.63 -10.67 -5.46
C GLN A 42 -9.46 -11.30 -6.57
N ARG A 43 -9.87 -12.56 -6.37
CA ARG A 43 -10.82 -13.25 -7.23
C ARG A 43 -12.21 -13.11 -6.63
N ALA A 44 -12.89 -12.00 -6.92
CA ALA A 44 -14.28 -11.82 -6.52
C ALA A 44 -15.20 -12.37 -7.62
N LEU A 45 -15.88 -13.50 -7.35
CA LEU A 45 -16.93 -14.02 -8.23
C LEU A 45 -18.21 -13.16 -8.13
N PHE A 46 -18.49 -12.59 -6.97
CA PHE A 46 -19.53 -11.59 -6.73
C PHE A 46 -19.09 -10.68 -5.56
N GLY A 47 -19.08 -9.36 -5.75
CA GLY A 47 -18.80 -8.37 -4.69
C GLY A 47 -17.67 -7.38 -5.02
N ARG A 48 -17.58 -6.30 -4.22
CA ARG A 48 -16.48 -5.32 -4.28
C ARG A 48 -15.18 -5.98 -3.85
N THR A 49 -14.05 -5.49 -4.35
CA THR A 49 -12.71 -5.79 -3.84
C THR A 49 -12.45 -5.04 -2.53
N GLY A 50 -11.49 -5.53 -1.75
CA GLY A 50 -10.98 -4.85 -0.57
C GLY A 50 -10.16 -3.64 -0.98
N SER A 51 -10.05 -2.67 -0.10
CA SER A 51 -9.30 -1.43 -0.34
C SER A 51 -8.38 -1.13 0.82
N VAL A 52 -7.25 -0.51 0.48
CA VAL A 52 -6.24 -0.08 1.44
C VAL A 52 -5.87 1.36 1.15
N ASP A 53 -5.50 2.08 2.20
CA ASP A 53 -4.86 3.38 2.08
C ASP A 53 -3.36 3.21 2.39
N VAL A 54 -2.54 3.78 1.52
CA VAL A 54 -1.07 3.66 1.59
C VAL A 54 -0.50 5.05 1.79
N THR A 55 0.21 5.24 2.89
CA THR A 55 0.91 6.50 3.19
C THR A 55 2.40 6.29 3.07
N VAL A 56 3.07 7.09 2.23
CA VAL A 56 4.53 7.06 2.07
C VAL A 56 5.11 8.36 2.60
N ALA A 57 5.93 8.27 3.64
CA ALA A 57 6.69 9.38 4.20
C ALA A 57 8.12 9.34 3.65
N LEU A 58 8.52 10.41 2.96
CA LEU A 58 9.85 10.57 2.37
C LEU A 58 10.63 11.70 3.07
N PRO A 59 11.97 11.64 3.08
CA PRO A 59 12.79 12.78 3.48
C PRO A 59 12.49 14.04 2.65
N ALA A 60 12.69 15.20 3.27
CA ALA A 60 12.51 16.48 2.57
C ALA A 60 13.46 16.57 1.37
N GLY A 61 12.95 17.02 0.22
CA GLY A 61 13.71 17.12 -1.03
C GLY A 61 13.73 15.84 -1.88
N SER A 62 13.08 14.75 -1.43
CA SER A 62 12.87 13.58 -2.29
C SER A 62 11.95 13.92 -3.46
N ARG A 63 12.25 13.34 -4.63
CA ARG A 63 11.37 13.34 -5.80
C ARG A 63 10.71 11.98 -5.91
N ALA A 64 9.39 11.96 -6.03
CA ALA A 64 8.62 10.75 -6.21
C ALA A 64 7.89 10.79 -7.56
N GLU A 65 7.78 9.62 -8.18
CA GLU A 65 6.94 9.37 -9.34
C GLU A 65 6.03 8.19 -9.01
N LEU A 66 4.76 8.28 -9.40
CA LEU A 66 3.76 7.26 -9.11
C LEU A 66 3.27 6.68 -10.43
N THR A 67 3.32 5.36 -10.52
CA THR A 67 2.75 4.59 -11.63
C THR A 67 1.81 3.53 -11.06
N GLY A 68 0.77 3.19 -11.81
CA GLY A 68 -0.24 2.21 -11.43
C GLY A 68 -0.68 1.38 -12.62
N ALA A 69 -1.26 0.21 -12.36
CA ALA A 69 -1.75 -0.75 -13.35
C ALA A 69 -3.22 -1.10 -13.11
#